data_AF-A0A7X9C911-F1
#
_entry.id   AF-A0A7X9C911-F1
#
_cell.length_a   1.000
_cell.length_b   1.000
_cell.length_c   1.000
_cell.angle_alpha   90.00
_cell.angle_beta   90.00
_cell.angle_gamma   90.00
#
_symmetry.space_group_name_H-M   'P 1'
#
loop_
_entity.id
_entity.type
_entity.pdbx_description
1 polymer ?
#
loop_
_entity_poly.entity_id
_entity_poly.type
_entity_poly.pdbx_seq_one_letter_code
_entity_poly.pdbx_strand_id
1 'polypeptide(L)'
;MNTFWGCEPEALTALSVSCRTAVARLRQLIERILEAAHAAAWHGPDAEEHRRRTDETAEAMTHLLEALRRFSEQLCTEADEQTACSRADELPGGAGDPLGVWASPPWTDEPGL
;
A
#
# COMPACT_ATOMS: atom_id res chain seq x y z
N MET A 1 24.93 9.38 -16.34
CA MET A 1 24.25 8.24 -15.70
C MET A 1 22.79 8.60 -15.60
N ASN A 2 21.94 7.88 -16.34
CA ASN A 2 20.50 8.16 -16.43
C ASN A 2 19.80 7.29 -15.36
N THR A 3 19.59 7.86 -14.17
CA THR A 3 18.84 7.18 -13.11
C THR A 3 17.37 7.32 -13.45
N PHE A 4 16.75 6.26 -13.96
CA PHE A 4 15.31 6.21 -14.15
C PHE A 4 14.65 6.30 -12.77
N TRP A 5 13.90 7.37 -12.51
CA TRP A 5 13.16 7.58 -11.25
C TRP A 5 11.82 6.86 -11.34
N GLY A 6 11.82 5.55 -11.09
CA GLY A 6 10.62 4.72 -10.99
C GLY A 6 10.82 3.64 -9.93
N CYS A 7 9.73 3.17 -9.32
CA CYS A 7 9.80 1.95 -8.49
C CYS A 7 9.85 0.73 -9.41
N GLU A 8 10.40 -0.39 -8.94
CA GLU A 8 10.38 -1.64 -9.72
C GLU A 8 8.96 -2.25 -9.66
N PRO A 9 8.26 -2.44 -10.79
CA PRO A 9 6.88 -2.96 -10.78
C PRO A 9 6.74 -4.35 -10.15
N GLU A 10 7.77 -5.20 -10.30
CA GLU A 10 7.81 -6.52 -9.66
C GLU A 10 7.88 -6.39 -8.13
N ALA A 11 8.67 -5.45 -7.62
CA ALA A 11 8.75 -5.18 -6.18
C ALA A 11 7.44 -4.62 -5.62
N LEU A 12 6.77 -3.71 -6.34
CA LEU A 12 5.44 -3.19 -5.98
C LEU A 12 4.39 -4.31 -5.94
N THR A 13 4.42 -5.20 -6.93
CA THR A 13 3.52 -6.37 -7.00
C THR A 13 3.80 -7.35 -5.86
N ALA A 14 5.07 -7.64 -5.55
CA ALA A 14 5.42 -8.50 -4.44
C ALA A 14 4.96 -7.91 -3.09
N LEU A 15 5.15 -6.60 -2.91
CA LEU A 15 4.72 -5.89 -1.71
C LEU A 15 3.20 -5.90 -1.55
N SER A 16 2.44 -5.68 -2.63
CA SER A 16 0.98 -5.70 -2.58
C SER A 16 0.44 -7.08 -2.20
N VAL A 17 1.01 -8.16 -2.76
CA VAL A 17 0.66 -9.55 -2.41
C VAL A 17 0.96 -9.85 -0.94
N SER A 18 2.13 -9.42 -0.45
CA SER A 18 2.52 -9.58 0.96
C SER A 18 1.55 -8.86 1.89
N CYS A 19 1.21 -7.59 1.59
CA CYS A 19 0.23 -6.81 2.35
C CYS A 19 -1.15 -7.47 2.36
N ARG A 20 -1.66 -7.92 1.21
CA ARG A 20 -2.97 -8.59 1.13
C ARG A 20 -3.00 -9.87 1.97
N THR A 21 -1.92 -10.65 1.93
CA THR A 21 -1.79 -11.88 2.73
C THR A 21 -1.76 -11.57 4.22
N ALA A 22 -0.97 -10.57 4.63
CA ALA A 22 -0.89 -10.14 6.02
C ALA A 22 -2.22 -9.60 6.53
N VAL A 23 -2.91 -8.77 5.74
CA VAL A 23 -4.24 -8.22 6.08
C VAL A 23 -5.27 -9.33 6.29
N ALA A 24 -5.31 -10.32 5.38
CA ALA A 24 -6.21 -11.47 5.52
C ALA A 24 -5.93 -12.27 6.80
N ARG A 25 -4.66 -12.50 7.13
CA ARG A 25 -4.26 -13.20 8.35
C ARG A 25 -4.61 -12.42 9.61
N LEU A 26 -4.37 -11.10 9.63
CA LEU A 26 -4.71 -10.25 10.76
C LEU A 26 -6.22 -10.21 11.02
N ARG A 27 -7.03 -10.15 9.95
CA ARG A 27 -8.49 -10.24 10.06
C ARG A 27 -8.94 -11.52 10.76
N GLN A 28 -8.42 -12.67 10.35
CA GLN A 28 -8.74 -13.96 10.99
C GLN A 28 -8.34 -14.01 12.46
N LEU A 29 -7.22 -13.37 12.83
CA LEU A 29 -6.77 -13.31 14.22
C LEU A 29 -7.69 -12.43 15.08
N ILE A 30 -8.15 -11.29 14.55
CA ILE A 30 -9.10 -10.41 15.23
C ILE A 30 -10.43 -11.12 15.45
N GLU A 31 -10.96 -11.80 14.42
CA GLU A 31 -12.19 -12.58 14.51
C GLU A 31 -12.08 -13.65 15.62
N ARG A 32 -10.97 -14.37 15.70
CA ARG A 32 -10.73 -15.38 16.77
C ARG A 32 -10.61 -14.76 18.16
N ILE A 33 -9.99 -13.59 18.28
CA ILE A 33 -9.87 -12.88 19.57
C ILE A 33 -11.27 -12.48 20.05
N LEU A 34 -12.10 -11.92 19.17
CA LEU A 34 -13.48 -11.55 19.49
C LEU A 34 -14.30 -12.79 19.89
N GLU A 35 -14.23 -13.86 19.11
CA GLU A 35 -14.91 -15.13 19.45
C GLU A 35 -14.49 -15.64 20.83
N ALA A 36 -13.19 -15.67 21.12
CA ALA A 36 -12.69 -16.11 22.43
C ALA A 36 -13.11 -15.18 23.57
N ALA A 37 -13.06 -13.86 23.35
CA ALA A 37 -13.44 -12.86 24.34
C ALA A 37 -14.94 -12.90 24.67
N HIS A 38 -15.80 -13.12 23.66
CA HIS A 38 -17.25 -13.20 23.82
C HIS A 38 -17.71 -14.56 24.36
N ALA A 39 -17.00 -15.65 24.05
CA ALA A 39 -17.32 -16.98 24.57
C ALA A 39 -16.92 -17.17 26.05
N ALA A 40 -15.92 -16.42 26.52
CA ALA A 40 -15.44 -16.52 27.89
C ALA A 40 -16.40 -15.85 28.89
N ALA A 41 -16.70 -16.56 29.98
CA ALA A 41 -17.47 -16.02 31.10
C ALA A 41 -16.56 -15.18 32.01
N TRP A 42 -16.46 -13.89 31.72
CA TRP A 42 -15.71 -12.94 32.54
C TRP A 42 -16.51 -12.58 33.80
N HIS A 43 -15.92 -12.80 34.96
CA HIS A 43 -16.48 -12.46 36.26
C HIS A 43 -15.57 -11.48 36.98
N GLY A 44 -16.14 -10.41 37.54
CA GLY A 44 -15.40 -9.40 38.26
C GLY A 44 -15.91 -7.98 37.95
N PRO A 45 -15.45 -6.99 38.73
CA PRO A 45 -15.82 -5.59 38.55
C PRO A 45 -15.31 -5.00 37.22
N ASP A 46 -14.32 -5.63 36.59
CA ASP A 46 -13.64 -5.20 35.36
C ASP A 46 -14.10 -5.96 34.10
N ALA A 47 -14.95 -6.97 34.24
CA ALA A 47 -15.39 -7.83 33.13
C ALA A 47 -16.03 -7.04 31.98
N GLU A 48 -16.86 -6.04 32.31
CA GLU A 48 -17.51 -5.19 31.30
C GLU A 48 -16.51 -4.25 30.61
N GLU A 49 -15.58 -3.69 31.38
CA GLU A 49 -14.54 -2.81 30.85
C GLU A 49 -13.58 -3.58 29.93
N HIS A 50 -13.27 -4.84 30.27
CA HIS A 50 -12.47 -5.71 29.41
C HIS A 50 -13.17 -6.01 28.08
N ARG A 51 -14.47 -6.32 28.11
CA ARG A 51 -15.28 -6.53 26.88
C ARG A 51 -15.26 -5.28 26.01
N ARG A 52 -15.60 -4.12 26.58
CA ARG A 52 -15.61 -2.83 25.89
C ARG A 52 -14.26 -2.53 25.21
N ARG A 53 -13.15 -2.68 25.94
CA ARG A 53 -11.81 -2.44 25.37
C ARG A 53 -11.47 -3.41 24.25
N THR A 54 -11.87 -4.67 24.37
CA THR A 54 -11.62 -5.67 23.34
C THR A 54 -12.36 -5.32 22.06
N ASP A 55 -13.63 -4.95 22.18
CA ASP A 55 -14.46 -4.54 21.05
C ASP A 55 -13.91 -3.26 20.38
N GLU A 56 -13.57 -2.24 21.16
CA GLU A 56 -12.96 -0.99 20.65
C GLU A 56 -11.63 -1.23 19.93
N THR A 57 -10.79 -2.11 20.49
CA THR A 57 -9.51 -2.45 19.87
C THR A 57 -9.72 -3.20 18.56
N ALA A 58 -10.69 -4.13 18.52
CA ALA A 58 -11.02 -4.88 17.31
C ALA A 58 -11.59 -3.98 16.21
N GLU A 59 -12.42 -3.00 16.56
CA GLU A 59 -12.94 -1.99 15.64
C GLU A 59 -11.79 -1.13 15.06
N ALA A 60 -10.92 -0.61 15.92
CA ALA A 60 -9.75 0.17 15.49
C ALA A 60 -8.82 -0.63 14.56
N MET A 61 -8.57 -1.90 14.89
CA MET A 61 -7.78 -2.79 14.03
C MET A 61 -8.47 -3.05 12.69
N THR A 62 -9.79 -3.21 12.67
CA THR A 62 -10.55 -3.41 11.42
C THR A 62 -10.40 -2.22 10.48
N HIS A 63 -10.50 -0.99 11.00
CA HIS A 63 -10.26 0.22 10.20
C HIS A 63 -8.83 0.31 9.64
N LEU A 64 -7.82 -0.05 10.43
CA LEU A 64 -6.43 -0.09 9.97
C LEU A 64 -6.23 -1.12 8.85
N LEU A 65 -6.86 -2.29 8.96
CA LEU A 65 -6.81 -3.33 7.93
C LEU A 65 -7.48 -2.89 6.62
N GLU A 66 -8.57 -2.14 6.70
CA GLU A 66 -9.20 -1.56 5.50
C GLU A 66 -8.28 -0.54 4.81
N ALA A 67 -7.60 0.31 5.59
CA ALA A 67 -6.62 1.25 5.04
C ALA A 67 -5.46 0.52 4.36
N LEU A 68 -4.90 -0.51 5.00
CA LEU A 68 -3.84 -1.34 4.41
C LEU A 68 -4.30 -2.06 3.14
N ARG A 69 -5.54 -2.52 3.09
CA ARG A 69 -6.12 -3.10 1.88
C ARG A 69 -6.14 -2.08 0.74
N ARG A 70 -6.64 -0.87 0.99
CA ARG A 70 -6.68 0.21 0.00
C ARG A 70 -5.27 0.57 -0.50
N PHE A 71 -4.29 0.68 0.39
CA PHE A 71 -2.89 0.92 -0.02
C PHE A 71 -2.34 -0.23 -0.87
N SER A 72 -2.64 -1.48 -0.54
CA SER A 72 -2.20 -2.62 -1.35
C SER A 72 -2.82 -2.62 -2.75
N GLU A 73 -4.06 -2.17 -2.89
CA GLU A 73 -4.75 -2.03 -4.18
C GLU A 73 -4.12 -0.90 -4.99
N GLN A 74 -3.78 0.23 -4.36
CA GLN A 74 -3.07 1.34 -5.01
C GLN A 74 -1.69 0.93 -5.53
N LEU A 75 -0.92 0.17 -4.74
CA LEU A 75 0.39 -0.34 -5.19
C LEU A 75 0.29 -1.24 -6.43
N CYS A 76 -0.76 -2.05 -6.55
CA CYS A 76 -1.01 -2.82 -7.77
C CYS A 76 -1.27 -1.91 -8.98
N THR A 77 -2.16 -0.92 -8.82
CA THR A 77 -2.48 0.03 -9.89
C THR A 77 -1.23 0.79 -10.35
N GLU A 78 -0.41 1.27 -9.42
CA GLU A 78 0.84 1.97 -9.74
C GLU A 78 1.84 1.05 -10.46
N ALA A 79 1.91 -0.23 -10.09
CA ALA A 79 2.75 -1.22 -10.79
C ALA A 79 2.27 -1.47 -12.24
N ASP A 80 0.95 -1.57 -12.44
CA ASP A 80 0.34 -1.74 -13.76
C ASP A 80 0.59 -0.51 -14.65
N GLU A 81 0.44 0.69 -14.10
CA GLU A 81 0.71 1.96 -14.79
C GLU A 81 2.17 2.08 -15.19
N GLN A 82 3.11 1.76 -14.29
CA GLN A 82 4.54 1.76 -14.60
C GLN A 82 4.89 0.74 -15.70
N THR A 83 4.32 -0.46 -15.63
CA THR A 83 4.52 -1.50 -16.65
C THR A 83 3.99 -1.06 -18.02
N ALA A 84 2.84 -0.39 -18.05
CA ALA A 84 2.24 0.11 -19.28
C ALA A 84 3.08 1.24 -19.91
N CYS A 85 3.56 2.18 -19.10
CA CYS A 85 4.45 3.26 -19.55
C CYS A 85 5.77 2.71 -20.13
N SER A 86 6.43 1.78 -19.43
CA SER A 86 7.68 1.18 -19.91
C SER A 86 7.53 0.41 -21.22
N ARG A 87 6.38 -0.24 -21.45
CA ARG A 87 6.08 -0.92 -22.73
C ARG A 87 5.90 0.02 -23.91
N ALA A 88 5.40 1.24 -23.67
CA ALA A 88 5.22 2.23 -24.73
C ALA A 88 6.56 2.76 -25.24
N ASP A 89 7.57 2.86 -24.37
CA ASP A 89 8.93 3.27 -24.71
C ASP A 89 9.74 2.20 -25.49
N GLU A 90 9.35 0.92 -25.40
CA GLU A 90 10.06 -0.21 -26.05
C GLU A 90 9.64 -0.48 -27.52
N LEU A 91 8.66 0.24 -28.06
CA LEU A 91 8.22 0.06 -29.46
C LEU A 91 9.31 0.51 -30.45
N PRO A 92 9.67 -0.30 -31.47
CA PRO A 92 10.65 0.07 -32.48
C PRO A 92 10.02 1.08 -33.44
N GLY A 93 10.10 2.35 -33.04
CA GLY A 93 9.50 3.47 -33.75
C GLY A 93 9.79 4.80 -33.06
N GLY A 94 10.98 4.97 -32.48
CA GLY A 94 11.48 6.24 -31.99
C GLY A 94 11.75 7.23 -33.12
N ALA A 95 10.69 7.65 -33.81
CA ALA A 95 10.68 8.95 -34.47
C ALA A 95 10.74 9.99 -33.35
N GLY A 96 11.72 10.88 -33.47
CA GLY A 96 12.05 11.89 -32.47
C GLY A 96 10.83 12.61 -31.90
N ASP A 97 10.93 12.81 -30.59
CA ASP A 97 10.17 13.76 -29.78
C ASP A 97 9.53 14.91 -30.60
N PRO A 98 8.20 14.93 -30.78
CA PRO A 98 7.54 16.02 -31.48
C PRO A 98 7.34 17.28 -30.62
N LEU A 99 7.73 17.28 -29.34
CA LEU A 99 7.53 18.45 -28.45
C LEU A 99 8.76 18.90 -27.65
N GLY A 100 9.85 18.16 -27.57
CA GLY A 100 11.10 18.61 -26.97
C GLY A 100 11.03 18.87 -25.46
N VAL A 101 9.90 18.63 -24.79
CA VAL A 101 9.67 19.07 -23.41
C VAL A 101 10.12 17.98 -22.46
N TRP A 102 11.43 17.93 -22.24
CA TRP A 102 11.98 17.36 -21.01
C TRP A 102 11.70 18.39 -19.92
N ALA A 103 11.03 17.99 -18.83
CA ALA A 103 10.88 18.85 -17.68
C ALA A 103 12.29 19.23 -17.18
N SER A 104 12.70 20.48 -17.40
CA SER A 104 13.96 20.99 -16.86
C SER A 104 13.92 20.85 -15.35
N PRO A 105 14.88 20.15 -14.74
CA PRO A 105 14.90 20.02 -13.31
C PRO A 105 15.12 21.39 -12.63
N PRO A 106 14.47 21.68 -11.50
CA PRO A 106 14.46 23.02 -10.89
C PRO A 106 15.82 23.50 -10.32
N TRP A 107 16.91 22.74 -10.51
CA TRP A 107 18.25 23.05 -10.01
C TRP A 107 19.23 23.48 -11.11
N THR A 108 18.80 23.63 -12.37
CA THR A 108 19.68 24.06 -13.46
C THR A 108 19.83 25.59 -13.61
N ASP A 109 19.18 26.39 -12.77
CA ASP A 109 19.44 27.83 -12.69
C ASP A 109 20.58 28.12 -11.70
N GLU A 110 21.82 27.86 -12.11
CA GLU A 110 22.98 28.58 -11.55
C GLU A 110 23.42 29.69 -12.51
N PRO A 111 23.45 30.96 -12.08
CA PRO A 111 23.87 32.07 -12.92
C PRO A 111 25.40 32.16 -12.95
N GLY A 112 25.96 31.96 -14.15
CA GLY A 112 27.14 32.66 -14.66
C GLY A 112 28.50 32.40 -14.00
N LEU A 113 29.43 31.86 -14.80
CA LEU A 113 30.84 32.24 -14.82
C LEU A 113 31.38 32.11 -16.26
#